data_AF-A0AA41BV74-F1
#
_entry.id   AF-A0AA41BV74-F1
#
_cell.length_a   1.000
_cell.length_b   1.000
_cell.length_c   1.000
_cell.angle_alpha   90.00
_cell.angle_beta   90.00
_cell.angle_gamma   90.00
#
_symmetry.space_group_name_H-M   'P 1'
#
loop_
_entity.id
_entity.type
_entity.pdbx_description
1 polymer ?
#
loop_
_entity_poly.entity_id
_entity_poly.type
_entity_poly.pdbx_seq_one_letter_code
_entity_poly.pdbx_strand_id
1 'polypeptide(L)'
;MKFLNNEFEYRNWIIQEIFQATPVGESTDFAEQEIDDFIFDARPVAYPCIAVMIQTPSQPGVCEPRFVYKEQVFEWAHQMGFGFDS
;
A
#
# COMPACT_ATOMS: atom_id res chain seq x y z
N MET A 1 -4.47 0.92 -6.46
CA MET A 1 -3.73 -0.36 -6.35
C MET A 1 -2.40 -0.20 -7.07
N LYS A 2 -1.29 -0.64 -6.47
CA LYS A 2 0.06 -0.51 -7.04
C LYS A 2 0.92 -1.72 -6.69
N PHE A 3 1.69 -2.21 -7.66
CA PHE A 3 2.73 -3.21 -7.40
C PHE A 3 3.98 -2.49 -6.87
N LEU A 4 4.47 -2.91 -5.71
CA LEU A 4 5.59 -2.29 -5.00
C LEU A 4 6.74 -3.29 -4.89
N ASN A 5 7.92 -2.89 -5.36
CA ASN A 5 9.11 -3.75 -5.35
C ASN A 5 10.03 -3.51 -4.15
N ASN A 6 9.91 -2.36 -3.48
CA ASN A 6 10.81 -1.95 -2.42
C ASN A 6 10.22 -0.82 -1.57
N GLU A 7 10.92 -0.49 -0.49
CA GLU A 7 10.55 0.56 0.47
C GLU A 7 10.42 1.95 -0.16
N PHE A 8 11.29 2.30 -1.11
CA PHE A 8 11.26 3.60 -1.78
C PHE A 8 9.97 3.78 -2.59
N GLU A 9 9.54 2.75 -3.32
CA GLU A 9 8.28 2.77 -4.07
C GLU A 9 7.07 2.88 -3.15
N TYR A 10 7.09 2.19 -2.00
CA TYR A 10 6.05 2.28 -0.98
C TYR A 10 5.94 3.68 -0.40
N ARG A 11 7.05 4.25 0.05
CA ARG A 11 7.10 5.60 0.64
C ARG A 11 6.53 6.64 -0.32
N ASN A 12 6.94 6.61 -1.58
CA ASN A 12 6.40 7.53 -2.59
C ASN A 12 4.92 7.31 -2.84
N TRP A 13 4.46 6.06 -2.87
CA TRP A 13 3.06 5.74 -3.10
C TRP A 13 2.16 6.21 -1.95
N ILE A 14 2.53 5.93 -0.70
CA ILE A 14 1.69 6.27 0.46
C ILE A 14 1.61 7.79 0.67
N ILE A 15 2.70 8.52 0.41
CA ILE A 15 2.73 9.99 0.41
C ILE A 15 1.74 10.55 -0.62
N GLN A 16 1.70 9.97 -1.82
CA GLN A 16 0.79 10.41 -2.89
C GLN A 16 -0.67 10.10 -2.58
N GLU A 17 -0.97 8.90 -2.06
CA GLU A 17 -2.35 8.46 -1.86
C GLU A 17 -3.02 9.06 -0.63
N ILE A 18 -2.29 9.18 0.49
CA ILE A 18 -2.86 9.60 1.78
C ILE A 18 -2.64 11.09 2.03
N PHE A 19 -1.42 11.55 1.81
CA PHE A 19 -1.05 12.93 2.16
C PHE A 19 -1.27 13.91 1.00
N GLN A 20 -1.63 13.40 -0.19
CA GLN A 20 -1.84 14.16 -1.42
C GLN A 20 -0.68 15.13 -1.74
N ALA A 21 0.49 14.87 -1.16
CA ALA A 21 1.67 15.71 -1.31
C ALA A 21 2.22 15.47 -2.71
N THR A 22 1.90 16.37 -3.62
CA THR A 22 2.52 16.39 -4.94
C THR A 22 3.93 16.96 -4.83
N PRO A 23 4.85 16.61 -5.77
CA PRO A 23 6.17 17.23 -5.84
C PRO A 23 6.13 18.75 -6.07
N VAL A 24 4.93 19.34 -6.27
CA VAL A 24 4.68 20.76 -6.46
C VAL A 24 4.07 21.38 -5.18
N GLY A 25 4.71 21.12 -4.03
CA GLY A 25 4.73 22.07 -2.91
C GLY A 25 3.41 22.49 -2.25
N GLU A 26 2.32 21.74 -2.39
CA GLU A 26 1.16 21.94 -1.52
C GLU A 26 1.50 21.40 -0.12
N SER A 27 1.40 22.28 0.88
CA SER A 27 1.72 21.92 2.26
C SER A 27 0.66 20.95 2.77
N THR A 28 1.10 19.77 3.21
CA THR A 28 0.22 18.83 3.90
C THR A 28 -0.14 19.42 5.27
N ASP A 29 -1.38 19.23 5.73
CA ASP A 29 -1.80 19.66 7.08
C ASP A 29 -1.12 18.87 8.21
N PHE A 30 -0.39 17.80 7.88
CA PHE A 30 0.32 16.95 8.81
C PHE A 30 1.76 17.42 9.03
N ALA A 31 2.24 17.31 10.27
CA ALA A 31 3.64 17.55 10.56
C ALA A 31 4.51 16.43 9.95
N GLU A 32 5.73 16.76 9.52
CA GLU A 32 6.65 15.78 8.90
C GLU A 32 6.86 14.53 9.76
N GLN A 33 6.94 14.70 11.08
CA GLN A 33 7.10 13.59 12.02
C GLN A 33 5.88 12.66 12.04
N GLU A 34 4.66 13.20 11.98
CA GLU A 34 3.43 12.40 11.93
C GLU A 34 3.35 11.59 10.63
N ILE A 35 3.83 12.16 9.52
CA ILE A 35 3.92 11.49 8.23
C ILE A 35 4.92 10.33 8.31
N ASP A 36 6.12 10.57 8.85
CA ASP A 36 7.15 9.54 8.98
C ASP A 36 6.72 8.39 9.91
N ASP A 37 6.10 8.71 11.04
CA ASP A 37 5.56 7.71 11.98
C ASP A 37 4.49 6.85 11.30
N PHE A 38 3.56 7.48 10.55
CA PHE A 38 2.54 6.75 9.80
C PHE A 38 3.16 5.84 8.71
N ILE A 39 4.09 6.37 7.92
CA ILE A 39 4.78 5.60 6.86
C ILE A 39 5.48 4.39 7.47
N PHE A 40 6.11 4.58 8.63
CA PHE A 40 6.74 3.48 9.34
C PHE A 40 5.67 2.47 9.75
N ASP A 41 4.66 2.85 10.51
CA ASP A 41 3.69 1.91 11.09
C ASP A 41 2.83 1.18 10.04
N ALA A 42 2.53 1.83 8.92
CA ALA A 42 1.70 1.27 7.86
C ALA A 42 2.52 0.50 6.79
N ARG A 43 3.81 0.23 7.02
CA ARG A 43 4.68 -0.42 6.04
C ARG A 43 4.31 -1.89 5.78
N PRO A 44 4.49 -2.40 4.55
CA PRO A 44 4.37 -3.82 4.28
C PRO A 44 5.48 -4.60 4.99
N VAL A 45 5.19 -5.87 5.32
CA VAL A 45 6.18 -6.74 6.00
C VAL A 45 7.20 -7.33 5.04
N ALA A 46 6.90 -7.35 3.74
CA ALA A 46 7.75 -7.92 2.71
C ALA A 46 7.48 -7.27 1.34
N TYR A 47 8.50 -7.27 0.49
CA TYR A 47 8.43 -6.90 -0.92
C TYR A 47 8.89 -8.08 -1.80
N PRO A 48 8.41 -8.19 -3.06
CA PRO A 48 7.38 -7.37 -3.67
C PRO A 48 5.99 -7.68 -3.12
N CYS A 49 5.11 -6.69 -3.13
CA CYS A 49 3.72 -6.85 -2.73
C CYS A 49 2.79 -5.98 -3.60
N ILE A 50 1.51 -6.30 -3.63
CA ILE A 50 0.50 -5.42 -4.22
C ILE A 50 -0.18 -4.63 -3.12
N ALA A 51 -0.08 -3.31 -3.18
CA ALA A 51 -0.73 -2.41 -2.26
C ALA A 51 -2.09 -1.94 -2.78
N VAL A 52 -3.09 -1.89 -1.90
CA VAL A 52 -4.46 -1.50 -2.17
C VAL A 52 -4.91 -0.57 -1.06
N MET A 53 -5.48 0.59 -1.41
CA MET A 53 -6.18 1.44 -0.45
C MET A 53 -7.58 0.89 -0.25
N ILE A 54 -7.95 0.59 0.98
CA ILE A 54 -9.31 0.14 1.32
C ILE A 54 -9.99 1.17 2.21
N GLN A 55 -11.29 1.35 1.99
CA GLN A 55 -12.13 2.15 2.87
C GLN A 55 -12.71 1.22 3.94
N THR A 56 -12.55 1.60 5.20
CA THR A 56 -13.13 0.82 6.31
C THR A 56 -14.65 1.02 6.32
N PRO A 57 -15.47 -0.04 6.13
CA PRO A 57 -16.92 0.12 5.98
C PRO A 57 -17.61 0.74 7.20
N SER A 58 -17.03 0.55 8.39
CA SER A 58 -17.53 1.10 9.65
C SER A 58 -17.07 2.55 9.92
N GLN A 59 -16.14 3.09 9.12
CA GLN A 59 -15.55 4.41 9.32
C GLN A 59 -15.42 5.13 7.96
N PRO A 60 -16.50 5.79 7.50
CA PRO A 60 -16.48 6.55 6.26
C PRO A 60 -15.40 7.64 6.34
N GLY A 61 -14.48 7.65 5.38
CA GLY A 61 -13.37 8.61 5.32
C GLY A 61 -12.03 8.07 5.83
N VAL A 62 -11.99 6.94 6.53
CA VAL A 62 -10.74 6.27 6.90
C VAL A 62 -10.31 5.35 5.76
N CYS A 63 -9.16 5.66 5.17
CA CYS A 63 -8.55 4.89 4.10
C CYS A 63 -7.24 4.29 4.62
N GLU A 64 -7.09 2.97 4.58
CA GLU A 64 -5.90 2.28 5.06
C GLU A 64 -5.25 1.46 3.93
N PRO A 65 -3.91 1.39 3.88
CA PRO A 65 -3.23 0.51 2.95
C PRO A 65 -3.34 -0.95 3.42
N ARG A 66 -3.64 -1.83 2.47
CA ARG A 66 -3.54 -3.29 2.63
C ARG A 66 -2.60 -3.85 1.58
N PHE A 67 -1.95 -4.95 1.93
CA PHE A 67 -0.94 -5.58 1.10
C PHE A 67 -1.32 -7.02 0.80
N VAL A 68 -1.26 -7.37 -0.49
CA VAL A 68 -1.36 -8.74 -0.98
C VAL A 68 0.04 -9.22 -1.28
N TYR A 69 0.43 -10.32 -0.65
CA TYR A 69 1.76 -10.91 -0.77
C TYR A 69 1.78 -12.06 -1.77
N LYS A 70 2.99 -12.48 -2.13
CA LYS A 70 3.26 -13.54 -3.10
C LYS A 70 2.42 -14.79 -2.82
N GLU A 71 2.43 -15.28 -1.58
CA GLU A 71 1.76 -16.50 -1.17
C GLU A 71 0.26 -16.45 -1.47
N GLN A 72 -0.38 -15.31 -1.18
CA GLN A 72 -1.79 -15.08 -1.45
C GLN A 72 -2.09 -15.03 -2.95
N VAL A 73 -1.21 -14.43 -3.76
CA VAL A 73 -1.34 -14.43 -5.23
C VAL A 73 -1.23 -15.86 -5.78
N PHE A 74 -0.30 -16.68 -5.27
CA PHE A 74 -0.16 -18.07 -5.67
C PHE A 74 -1.38 -18.91 -5.29
N GLU A 75 -1.89 -18.73 -4.08
CA GLU A 75 -3.11 -19.42 -3.64
C GLU A 75 -4.30 -19.07 -4.54
N TRP A 76 -4.49 -17.79 -4.85
CA TRP A 76 -5.56 -17.33 -5.73
C TRP A 76 -5.40 -17.81 -7.16
N ALA A 77 -4.18 -17.78 -7.70
CA ALA A 77 -3.88 -18.32 -9.01
C ALA A 77 -4.27 -19.81 -9.08
N HIS A 78 -3.85 -20.60 -8.09
CA HIS A 78 -4.18 -22.02 -8.01
C HIS A 78 -5.70 -22.26 -7.95
N GLN A 79 -6.42 -21.51 -7.11
CA GLN A 79 -7.89 -21.60 -7.00
C GLN A 79 -8.61 -21.22 -8.31
N MET A 80 -8.01 -20.34 -9.12
CA MET A 80 -8.53 -19.94 -10.43
C MET A 80 -8.11 -20.88 -11.58
N GLY A 81 -7.42 -21.99 -11.30
CA GLY A 81 -6.95 -22.93 -12.31
C GLY A 81 -5.65 -22.49 -13.00
N PHE A 82 -4.96 -21.49 -12.47
CA PHE A 82 -3.60 -21.12 -12.85
C PHE A 82 -2.61 -21.83 -11.92
N GLY A 83 -2.07 -22.95 -12.38
CA GLY A 83 -1.04 -23.72 -11.68
C GLY A 83 -0.22 -24.50 -12.68
N PHE A 84 1.08 -24.61 -12.46
CA PHE A 84 2.00 -25.37 -13.31
C PHE A 84 1.81 -26.88 -13.12
N ASP A 85 0.63 -27.40 -13.46
CA ASP A 85 0.49 -28.81 -13.81
C ASP A 85 1.06 -28.95 -15.23
N SER A 86 2.39 -29.07 -15.32
CA SER A 86 3.12 -29.60 -16.48
C SER A 86 3.67 -30.97 -16.13
#